data_AF-A0A821SJ53-F1
#
_entry.id   AF-A0A821SJ53-F1
#
_cell.length_a   1.000
_cell.length_b   1.000
_cell.length_c   1.000
_cell.angle_alpha   90.00
_cell.angle_beta   90.00
_cell.angle_gamma   90.00
#
_symmetry.space_group_name_H-M   'P 1'
#
loop_
_entity.id
_entity.type
_entity.pdbx_description
1 polymer ?
#
loop_
_entity_poly.entity_id
_entity_poly.type
_entity_poly.pdbx_seq_one_letter_code
_entity_poly.pdbx_strand_id
1 'polypeptide(L)'
;DNYAKDPWSVYYNGEKIEGASTKTFKTLSYGYGKDAWSVYFRGRKIQDASTNAFEILSDGYAKDARHVFYLGQKVKDASTFSFKQLHF
;
A
#
# COMPACT_ATOMS: atom_id res chain seq x y z
N ASP A 1 5.91 3.93 13.53
CA ASP A 1 5.76 2.79 12.60
C ASP A 1 6.88 1.78 12.80
N ASN A 2 6.61 0.51 12.54
CA ASN A 2 7.57 -0.60 12.78
C ASN A 2 8.44 -0.95 11.56
N TYR A 3 8.50 -0.06 10.57
CA TYR A 3 9.37 -0.23 9.42
C TYR A 3 10.75 0.33 9.73
N ALA A 4 11.78 -0.45 9.40
CA ALA A 4 13.17 -0.03 9.43
C ALA A 4 13.81 -0.30 8.08
N LYS A 5 14.91 0.36 7.76
CA LYS A 5 15.69 0.05 6.55
C LYS A 5 17.16 0.32 6.77
N ASP A 6 17.97 -0.44 6.05
CA ASP A 6 19.39 -0.18 5.84
C ASP A 6 19.62 0.06 4.32
N PRO A 7 20.88 0.22 3.85
CA PRO A 7 21.14 0.41 2.42
C PRO A 7 20.66 -0.73 1.50
N TRP A 8 20.55 -1.95 2.02
CA TRP A 8 20.32 -3.19 1.28
C TRP A 8 18.93 -3.79 1.48
N SER A 9 18.35 -3.63 2.67
CA SER A 9 17.10 -4.28 3.06
C SER A 9 16.12 -3.34 3.75
N VAL A 10 14.83 -3.61 3.55
CA VAL A 10 13.73 -3.03 4.32
C VAL A 10 13.20 -4.10 5.25
N TYR A 11 12.80 -3.69 6.46
CA TYR A 11 12.33 -4.56 7.51
C TYR A 11 11.00 -4.08 8.08
N TYR A 12 10.20 -5.02 8.57
CA TYR A 12 9.03 -4.75 9.41
C TYR A 12 9.11 -5.62 10.66
N ASN A 13 9.04 -5.03 11.86
CA ASN A 13 9.21 -5.76 13.13
C ASN A 13 10.51 -6.60 13.20
N GLY A 14 11.58 -6.17 12.53
CA GLY A 14 12.84 -6.91 12.45
C GLY A 14 12.87 -8.03 11.39
N GLU A 15 11.76 -8.33 10.72
CA GLU A 15 11.72 -9.29 9.61
C GLU A 15 11.99 -8.58 8.28
N LYS A 16 12.87 -9.15 7.46
CA LYS A 16 13.21 -8.60 6.14
C LYS A 16 12.02 -8.74 5.19
N ILE A 17 11.73 -7.66 4.48
CA ILE A 17 10.71 -7.62 3.42
C ILE A 17 11.39 -7.91 2.09
N GLU A 18 11.14 -9.10 1.55
CA GLU A 18 11.70 -9.51 0.27
C GLU A 18 11.10 -8.70 -0.89
N GLY A 19 11.97 -8.25 -1.80
CA GLY A 19 11.60 -7.47 -2.98
C GLY A 19 11.35 -5.98 -2.75
N ALA A 20 11.45 -5.49 -1.50
CA ALA A 20 11.28 -4.07 -1.19
C ALA A 20 12.49 -3.24 -1.64
N SER A 21 12.22 -2.16 -2.39
CA SER A 21 13.28 -1.26 -2.87
C SER A 21 13.69 -0.25 -1.80
N THR A 22 14.83 -0.45 -1.13
CA THR A 22 15.36 0.49 -0.10
C THR A 22 15.51 1.93 -0.57
N LYS A 23 15.80 2.12 -1.86
CA LYS A 23 15.97 3.43 -2.51
C LYS A 23 14.69 4.24 -2.56
N THR A 24 13.55 3.58 -2.75
CA THR A 24 12.26 4.25 -2.98
C THR A 24 11.23 3.95 -1.90
N PHE A 25 11.56 3.08 -0.94
CA PHE A 25 10.66 2.72 0.14
C PHE A 25 10.31 3.92 1.01
N LYS A 26 9.01 4.08 1.24
CA LYS A 26 8.40 5.07 2.09
C LYS A 26 7.44 4.38 3.05
N THR A 27 7.64 4.63 4.33
CA THR A 27 6.66 4.27 5.35
C THR A 27 5.47 5.20 5.22
N LEU A 28 4.27 4.63 5.29
CA LEU A 28 3.00 5.36 5.33
C LEU A 28 2.33 5.12 6.69
N SER A 29 1.17 5.70 6.90
CA SER A 29 0.38 5.53 8.14
C SER A 29 -0.30 4.16 8.22
N TYR A 30 -0.80 3.81 9.41
CA TYR A 30 -1.60 2.61 9.67
C TYR A 30 -0.91 1.28 9.30
N GLY A 31 0.42 1.23 9.31
CA GLY A 31 1.19 0.04 8.98
C GLY A 31 1.34 -0.22 7.47
N TYR A 32 0.88 0.70 6.63
CA TYR A 32 1.18 0.67 5.21
C TYR A 32 2.60 1.19 4.94
N GLY A 33 3.20 0.67 3.89
CA GLY A 33 4.43 1.17 3.31
C GLY A 33 4.38 0.95 1.81
N LYS A 34 5.15 1.70 1.04
CA LYS A 34 5.26 1.47 -0.40
C LYS A 34 6.65 1.77 -0.91
N ASP A 35 7.04 1.08 -1.96
CA ASP A 35 8.15 1.51 -2.81
C ASP A 35 7.60 1.96 -4.18
N ALA A 36 8.48 2.19 -5.16
CA ALA A 36 8.05 2.61 -6.50
C ALA A 36 7.14 1.58 -7.20
N TRP A 37 7.24 0.30 -6.85
CA TRP A 37 6.66 -0.82 -7.61
C TRP A 37 5.62 -1.63 -6.82
N SER A 38 5.69 -1.60 -5.49
CA SER A 38 4.90 -2.44 -4.61
C SER A 38 4.39 -1.67 -3.40
N VAL A 39 3.21 -2.07 -2.93
CA VAL A 39 2.63 -1.61 -1.67
C VAL A 39 2.67 -2.76 -0.67
N TYR A 40 2.91 -2.44 0.59
CA TYR A 40 3.06 -3.38 1.69
C TYR A 40 2.13 -2.98 2.84
N PHE A 41 1.58 -3.99 3.51
CA PHE A 41 0.90 -3.84 4.78
C PHE A 41 1.60 -4.73 5.81
N ARG A 42 2.12 -4.12 6.88
CA ARG A 42 2.85 -4.81 7.95
C ARG A 42 3.91 -5.78 7.41
N GLY A 43 4.72 -5.32 6.45
CA GLY A 43 5.78 -6.11 5.82
C GLY A 43 5.32 -7.09 4.73
N ARG A 44 4.01 -7.27 4.51
CA ARG A 44 3.47 -8.16 3.48
C ARG A 44 3.09 -7.39 2.23
N LYS A 45 3.57 -7.84 1.07
CA LYS A 45 3.20 -7.24 -0.21
C LYS A 45 1.70 -7.43 -0.48
N ILE A 46 1.02 -6.33 -0.83
CA ILE A 46 -0.38 -6.34 -1.27
C ILE A 46 -0.40 -6.64 -2.77
N GLN A 47 -1.06 -7.73 -3.16
CA GLN A 47 -1.22 -8.08 -4.57
C GLN A 47 -2.22 -7.14 -5.26
N ASP A 48 -1.99 -6.85 -6.54
CA ASP A 48 -2.80 -5.97 -7.41
C ASP A 48 -2.91 -4.50 -6.97
N ALA A 49 -2.15 -4.07 -5.96
CA ALA A 49 -2.13 -2.68 -5.52
C ALA A 49 -1.30 -1.81 -6.48
N SER A 50 -1.90 -0.74 -6.98
CA SER A 50 -1.20 0.24 -7.81
C SER A 50 -0.50 1.31 -6.96
N THR A 51 0.82 1.44 -7.09
CA THR A 51 1.62 2.43 -6.34
C THR A 51 1.38 3.88 -6.76
N ASN A 52 0.97 4.10 -8.01
CA ASN A 52 0.79 5.43 -8.62
C ASN A 52 -0.36 6.22 -8.02
N ALA A 53 -1.43 5.54 -7.59
CA ALA A 53 -2.62 6.16 -7.03
C ALA A 53 -2.92 5.67 -5.60
N PHE A 54 -1.93 5.05 -4.93
CA PHE A 54 -2.14 4.52 -3.59
C PHE A 54 -2.25 5.64 -2.56
N GLU A 55 -3.42 5.75 -1.95
CA GLU A 55 -3.78 6.74 -0.95
C GLU A 55 -4.22 6.03 0.33
N ILE A 56 -3.68 6.48 1.47
CA ILE A 56 -4.12 6.02 2.78
C ILE A 56 -5.33 6.83 3.20
N LEU A 57 -6.40 6.14 3.56
CA LEU A 57 -7.61 6.70 4.14
C LEU A 57 -7.53 6.57 5.68
N SER A 58 -8.59 6.94 6.40
CA SER A 58 -8.65 6.75 7.85
C SER A 58 -8.88 5.28 8.23
N ASP A 59 -8.61 4.95 9.50
CA ASP A 59 -9.06 3.69 10.12
C ASP A 59 -8.54 2.40 9.44
N GLY A 60 -7.35 2.49 8.83
CA GLY A 60 -6.70 1.34 8.16
C GLY A 60 -7.24 1.05 6.76
N TYR A 61 -8.14 1.89 6.24
CA TYR A 61 -8.51 1.87 4.83
C TYR A 61 -7.43 2.51 3.97
N ALA A 62 -7.30 2.00 2.76
CA ALA A 62 -6.52 2.60 1.70
C ALA A 62 -7.23 2.34 0.37
N LYS A 63 -6.89 3.10 -0.66
CA LYS A 63 -7.39 2.85 -2.01
C LYS A 63 -6.28 3.06 -3.03
N ASP A 64 -6.44 2.44 -4.18
CA ASP A 64 -5.77 2.84 -5.40
C ASP A 64 -6.82 3.24 -6.46
N ALA A 65 -6.40 3.42 -7.71
CA ALA A 65 -7.28 3.84 -8.80
C ALA A 65 -8.44 2.86 -9.11
N ARG A 66 -8.35 1.59 -8.67
CA ARG A 66 -9.29 0.51 -9.04
C ARG A 66 -9.82 -0.28 -7.85
N HIS A 67 -9.17 -0.19 -6.70
CA HIS A 67 -9.39 -1.08 -5.58
C HIS A 67 -9.41 -0.30 -4.25
N VAL A 68 -10.22 -0.79 -3.32
CA VAL A 68 -10.18 -0.39 -1.91
C VAL A 68 -9.55 -1.53 -1.12
N PHE A 69 -8.74 -1.18 -0.14
CA PHE A 69 -8.05 -2.09 0.75
C PHE A 69 -8.40 -1.76 2.20
N TYR A 70 -8.58 -2.79 3.00
CA TYR A 70 -8.74 -2.68 4.44
C TYR A 70 -7.69 -3.56 5.12
N LEU A 71 -6.81 -2.94 5.92
CA LEU A 71 -5.70 -3.60 6.60
C LEU A 71 -4.89 -4.53 5.66
N GLY A 72 -4.56 -4.02 4.47
CA GLY A 72 -3.79 -4.75 3.47
C GLY A 72 -4.58 -5.78 2.65
N GLN A 73 -5.87 -5.99 2.92
CA GLN A 73 -6.71 -6.91 2.16
C GLN A 73 -7.59 -6.15 1.17
N LYS A 74 -7.62 -6.63 -0.08
CA LYS A 74 -8.49 -6.08 -1.12
C LYS A 74 -9.95 -6.35 -0.78
N VAL A 75 -10.76 -5.29 -0.70
CA VAL A 75 -12.20 -5.37 -0.49
C VAL A 75 -12.87 -5.74 -1.82
N LYS A 76 -13.44 -6.95 -1.91
CA LYS A 76 -14.03 -7.48 -3.17
C LYS A 76 -15.24 -6.67 -3.66
N ASP A 77 -16.01 -6.09 -2.75
CA ASP A 77 -17.28 -5.42 -3.06
C ASP A 77 -17.15 -3.92 -3.36
N ALA A 78 -15.93 -3.37 -3.47
CA ALA A 78 -15.74 -1.98 -3.89
C ALA A 78 -15.96 -1.77 -5.41
N SER A 79 -16.19 -2.85 -6.16
CA SER A 79 -16.55 -2.82 -7.57
C SER A 79 -18.00 -2.35 -7.71
N THR A 80 -18.28 -1.04 -7.68
CA THR A 80 -19.44 -0.40 -8.39
C THR A 80 -19.74 1.07 -8.05
N PHE A 81 -18.98 1.77 -7.19
CA PHE A 81 -19.15 3.23 -7.11
C PHE A 81 -18.47 3.93 -8.30
N SER A 82 -19.16 3.78 -9.43
CA SER A 82 -19.24 4.64 -10.60
C SER A 82 -18.58 6.00 -10.37
N PHE A 83 -17.31 6.13 -10.75
CA PHE A 83 -16.81 7.41 -11.26
C PHE A 83 -17.44 7.62 -12.63
N LYS A 84 -18.77 7.85 -12.66
CA LYS A 84 -19.36 8.61 -13.77
C LYS A 84 -18.90 10.04 -13.54
N GLN A 85 -17.76 10.36 -14.14
CA GLN A 85 -17.37 11.73 -14.41
C GLN A 85 -18.48 12.31 -15.30
N LEU A 86 -19.41 13.05 -14.70
CA LEU A 86 -20.33 13.90 -15.43
C LEU A 86 -19.47 14.97 -16.11
N HIS A 87 -19.31 14.87 -17.43
CA HIS A 87 -18.97 16.03 -18.23
C HIS A 87 -20.15 17.00 -18.13
N PHE A 88 -19.86 18.20 -17.62
CA PHE A 88 -20.69 19.38 -17.82
C PHE A 88 -20.51 19.91 -19.24
#